data_AF-A0A842WGD8-F1
#
_entry.id   AF-A0A842WGD8-F1
#
_cell.length_a   1.000
_cell.length_b   1.000
_cell.length_c   1.000
_cell.angle_alpha   90.00
_cell.angle_beta   90.00
_cell.angle_gamma   90.00
#
_symmetry.space_group_name_H-M   'P 1'
#
loop_
_entity.id
_entity.type
_entity.pdbx_description
1 polymer ?
#
loop_
_entity_poly.entity_id
_entity_poly.type
_entity_poly.pdbx_seq_one_letter_code
_entity_poly.pdbx_strand_id
1 'polypeptide(L)'
;MNDYKAIPFFLVFILLFAGCTSESPGEGASAGQNTTEPAGDSTLQENQSQELFPEGNESQQIPESNETEEAGPGEPPPEEAEPAQTPNQELVDSVLSSYDENDSSSFSNVNQLLGTTPADMLPLLESNDSYHQWTGLYILSNIAYNATPEEQEEIKQGISPFLEGNLSSFRLMAAVTLVTMGDKEGIPMLIDLLGSDEQMFLWEPPMPVCAYANEFLVRYTEKDFEYSCAPGQFDAEARQQWEAWWNENSQQVTWDPVSEKMVVE
;
A
#
# COMPACT_ATOMS: atom_id res chain seq x y z
N MET A 1 -30.04 -0.63 12.00
CA MET A 1 -29.61 0.69 12.50
C MET A 1 -28.10 0.62 12.52
N ASN A 2 -27.49 0.99 11.40
CA ASN A 2 -26.05 0.89 11.23
C ASN A 2 -25.45 2.18 11.78
N ASP A 3 -24.71 2.05 12.87
CA ASP A 3 -23.86 3.11 13.41
C ASP A 3 -22.75 3.39 12.39
N TYR A 4 -22.99 4.37 11.52
CA TYR A 4 -21.93 5.01 10.75
C TYR A 4 -21.04 5.76 11.76
N LYS A 5 -19.99 5.10 12.25
CA LYS A 5 -18.84 5.80 12.84
C LYS A 5 -18.37 6.81 11.81
N ALA A 6 -18.33 8.07 12.20
CA ALA A 6 -17.77 9.14 11.39
C ALA A 6 -16.35 8.73 10.95
N ILE A 7 -16.20 8.50 9.64
CA ILE A 7 -14.90 8.31 9.01
C ILE A 7 -14.14 9.63 9.21
N PRO A 8 -13.00 9.65 9.92
CA PRO A 8 -12.20 10.86 9.97
C PRO A 8 -11.81 11.21 8.53
N PHE A 9 -12.24 12.39 8.10
CA PHE A 9 -11.86 13.01 6.84
C PHE A 9 -10.33 12.92 6.66
N PHE A 10 -9.85 12.00 5.82
CA PHE A 10 -8.49 12.04 5.28
C PHE A 10 -8.43 13.13 4.21
N LEU A 11 -8.42 14.38 4.68
CA LEU A 11 -8.14 15.55 3.87
C LEU A 11 -6.62 15.65 3.70
N VAL A 12 -6.17 15.32 2.49
CA VAL A 12 -5.35 16.19 1.63
C VAL A 12 -4.60 17.28 2.41
N PHE A 13 -3.42 16.97 2.94
CA PHE A 13 -2.46 17.98 3.36
C PHE A 13 -1.68 18.47 2.13
N ILE A 14 -2.35 19.27 1.29
CA ILE A 14 -1.69 20.11 0.29
C ILE A 14 -1.23 21.39 1.00
N LEU A 15 0.10 21.54 1.08
CA LEU A 15 0.89 22.78 1.20
C LEU A 15 0.64 23.71 2.42
N LEU A 16 1.54 23.60 3.41
CA LEU A 16 1.96 24.71 4.27
C LEU A 16 3.51 24.85 4.25
N PHE A 17 4.08 25.12 3.07
CA PHE A 17 5.37 25.80 2.98
C PHE A 17 5.13 27.29 2.74
N ALA A 18 4.59 27.97 3.75
CA ALA A 18 4.66 29.43 3.83
C ALA A 18 6.05 29.81 4.36
N GLY A 19 6.78 30.61 3.60
CA GLY A 19 8.18 30.91 3.81
C GLY A 19 8.52 31.43 5.22
N CYS A 20 9.44 30.73 5.88
CA CYS A 20 10.25 31.31 6.95
C CYS A 20 11.40 32.08 6.31
N THR A 21 11.30 33.40 6.38
CA THR A 21 12.39 34.33 6.14
C THR A 21 13.56 34.04 7.08
N SER A 22 14.76 34.05 6.52
CA SER A 22 16.04 33.97 7.21
C SER A 22 16.20 35.05 8.29
N GLU A 23 16.41 34.66 9.54
CA GLU A 23 16.99 35.51 10.57
C GLU A 23 18.34 34.93 11.02
N SER A 24 19.34 35.80 11.06
CA SER A 24 20.78 35.53 11.23
C SER A 24 21.16 35.27 12.70
N PRO A 25 22.36 34.73 12.99
CA PRO A 25 22.64 33.98 14.22
C PRO A 25 23.07 34.87 15.39
N GLY A 26 22.64 34.48 16.60
CA GLY A 26 23.19 34.96 17.86
C GLY A 26 24.12 33.92 18.49
N GLU A 27 25.40 34.27 18.59
CA GLU A 27 26.42 33.60 19.40
C GLU A 27 25.99 33.49 20.88
N GLY A 28 26.24 32.32 21.48
CA GLY A 28 26.06 32.10 22.91
C GLY A 28 26.68 30.79 23.38
N ALA A 29 27.97 30.83 23.72
CA ALA A 29 28.70 29.73 24.34
C ALA A 29 28.19 29.42 25.75
N SER A 30 28.14 28.13 26.14
CA SER A 30 28.52 27.71 27.48
C SER A 30 28.76 26.20 27.57
N ALA A 31 29.94 25.84 28.04
CA ALA A 31 30.36 24.51 28.41
C ALA A 31 29.68 24.02 29.71
N GLY A 32 29.56 22.70 29.87
CA GLY A 32 29.13 22.05 31.11
C GLY A 32 29.37 20.54 31.03
N GLN A 33 30.33 20.06 31.80
CA GLN A 33 30.89 18.70 31.81
C GLN A 33 30.09 17.69 32.66
N ASN A 34 30.39 16.40 32.42
CA ASN A 34 30.32 15.25 33.35
C ASN A 34 28.91 14.71 33.67
N THR A 35 28.66 13.40 33.86
CA THR A 35 29.43 12.36 34.55
C THR A 35 28.74 10.97 34.33
N THR A 36 29.55 9.94 34.12
CA THR A 36 29.50 8.57 34.71
C THR A 36 28.28 7.62 34.57
N GLU A 37 28.56 6.49 33.92
CA GLU A 37 28.14 5.08 34.15
C GLU A 37 27.76 4.69 35.60
N PRO A 38 27.01 3.58 35.87
CA PRO A 38 27.42 2.22 35.44
C PRO A 38 26.35 1.16 35.12
N ALA A 39 26.88 0.11 34.51
CA ALA A 39 26.44 -1.28 34.36
C ALA A 39 25.33 -1.81 35.30
N GLY A 40 24.37 -2.51 34.67
CA GLY A 40 23.41 -3.40 35.31
C GLY A 40 23.31 -4.71 34.52
N ASP A 41 23.97 -5.73 35.05
CA ASP A 41 23.89 -7.15 34.71
C ASP A 41 22.48 -7.69 34.99
N SER A 42 21.88 -8.44 34.03
CA SER A 42 20.80 -9.38 34.33
C SER A 42 20.73 -10.50 33.29
N THR A 43 21.27 -11.61 33.75
CA THR A 43 21.08 -12.99 33.28
C THR A 43 19.62 -13.44 33.45
N LEU A 44 19.19 -14.48 32.67
CA LEU A 44 18.01 -15.38 32.79
C LEU A 44 17.09 -15.28 31.56
N GLN A 45 16.59 -16.33 30.90
CA GLN A 45 16.63 -17.78 31.13
C GLN A 45 16.06 -18.45 29.87
N GLU A 46 16.83 -19.35 29.27
CA GLU A 46 16.41 -20.20 28.15
C GLU A 46 15.37 -21.21 28.65
N ASN A 47 14.18 -21.25 28.03
CA ASN A 47 13.20 -22.31 28.28
C ASN A 47 12.76 -22.90 26.93
N GLN A 48 13.41 -24.01 26.57
CA GLN A 48 13.04 -24.86 25.45
C GLN A 48 11.87 -25.75 25.86
N SER A 49 10.73 -25.59 25.18
CA SER A 49 9.65 -26.57 25.20
C SER A 49 9.44 -27.09 23.79
N GLN A 50 9.94 -28.30 23.55
CA GLN A 50 9.61 -29.13 22.40
C GLN A 50 8.24 -29.77 22.64
N GLU A 51 7.24 -29.42 21.83
CA GLU A 51 6.01 -30.21 21.72
C GLU A 51 6.03 -31.04 20.43
N LEU A 52 6.15 -32.35 20.64
CA LEU A 52 5.84 -33.40 19.68
C LEU A 52 4.34 -33.47 19.46
N PHE A 53 3.88 -33.39 18.20
CA PHE A 53 2.57 -33.92 17.83
C PHE A 53 2.63 -34.80 16.56
N PRO A 54 1.80 -35.86 16.51
CA PRO A 54 2.01 -37.03 15.68
C PRO A 54 1.35 -36.95 14.29
N GLU A 55 1.91 -37.74 13.39
CA GLU A 55 1.36 -38.11 12.09
C GLU A 55 0.04 -38.91 12.21
N GLY A 56 -0.91 -38.63 11.32
CA GLY A 56 -2.10 -39.44 11.04
C GLY A 56 -2.95 -38.75 9.98
N ASN A 57 -2.79 -39.04 8.69
CA ASN A 57 -3.35 -40.17 7.94
C ASN A 57 -4.89 -40.24 7.99
N GLU A 58 -5.57 -39.79 6.93
CA GLU A 58 -6.74 -40.50 6.40
C GLU A 58 -7.04 -40.07 4.96
N SER A 59 -6.82 -41.00 4.03
CA SER A 59 -7.28 -40.92 2.64
C SER A 59 -8.78 -41.21 2.60
N GLN A 60 -9.59 -40.27 2.14
CA GLN A 60 -10.99 -40.53 1.80
C GLN A 60 -11.15 -40.64 0.28
N GLN A 61 -11.47 -41.85 -0.15
CA GLN A 61 -11.90 -42.20 -1.51
C GLN A 61 -13.29 -41.63 -1.77
N ILE A 62 -13.43 -40.80 -2.80
CA ILE A 62 -14.71 -40.35 -3.33
C ILE A 62 -15.20 -41.40 -4.35
N PRO A 63 -16.44 -41.92 -4.24
CA PRO A 63 -16.99 -42.84 -5.22
C PRO A 63 -17.42 -42.11 -6.51
N GLU A 64 -16.92 -42.60 -7.65
CA GLU A 64 -17.44 -42.29 -8.98
C GLU A 64 -18.84 -42.88 -9.15
N SER A 65 -19.86 -42.03 -9.30
CA SER A 65 -21.15 -42.39 -9.85
C SER A 65 -21.34 -41.71 -11.20
N ASN A 66 -21.09 -42.48 -12.26
CA ASN A 66 -21.47 -42.16 -13.64
C ASN A 66 -22.97 -42.38 -13.80
N GLU A 67 -23.75 -41.30 -13.81
CA GLU A 67 -25.11 -41.31 -14.37
C GLU A 67 -25.06 -40.62 -15.74
N THR A 68 -25.19 -41.43 -16.79
CA THR A 68 -25.41 -40.98 -18.17
C THR A 68 -26.89 -40.66 -18.32
N GLU A 69 -27.24 -39.40 -18.18
CA GLU A 69 -28.59 -38.89 -18.43
C GLU A 69 -28.75 -38.60 -19.93
N GLU A 70 -29.71 -39.27 -20.58
CA GLU A 70 -30.01 -39.09 -21.99
C GLU A 70 -30.59 -37.69 -22.25
N ALA A 71 -29.92 -36.95 -23.13
CA ALA A 71 -30.30 -35.61 -23.56
C ALA A 71 -31.66 -35.61 -24.28
N GLY A 72 -32.66 -34.99 -23.64
CA GLY A 72 -33.91 -34.60 -24.27
C GLY A 72 -33.71 -33.49 -25.34
N PRO A 73 -34.70 -33.29 -26.22
CA PRO A 73 -34.63 -32.31 -27.30
C PRO A 73 -34.53 -30.89 -26.71
N GLY A 74 -33.34 -30.29 -26.89
CA GLY A 74 -32.94 -29.04 -26.26
C GLY A 74 -33.86 -27.87 -26.55
N GLU A 75 -34.42 -27.31 -25.49
CA GLU A 75 -34.85 -25.91 -25.50
C GLU A 75 -33.62 -25.05 -25.82
N PRO A 76 -33.76 -24.03 -26.69
CA PRO A 76 -32.67 -23.09 -26.93
C PRO A 76 -32.26 -22.49 -25.59
N PRO A 77 -30.95 -22.46 -25.27
CA PRO A 77 -30.48 -21.92 -24.02
C PRO A 77 -31.05 -20.50 -23.86
N PRO A 78 -31.61 -20.17 -22.68
CA PRO A 78 -32.13 -18.83 -22.43
C PRO A 78 -31.02 -17.84 -22.76
N GLU A 79 -31.35 -16.88 -23.63
CA GLU A 79 -30.48 -15.75 -23.98
C GLU A 79 -30.04 -15.11 -22.65
N GLU A 80 -28.77 -15.32 -22.28
CA GLU A 80 -28.18 -14.80 -21.04
C GLU A 80 -28.33 -13.29 -21.08
N ALA A 81 -29.27 -12.77 -20.27
CA ALA A 81 -29.46 -11.35 -20.13
C ALA A 81 -28.16 -10.74 -19.62
N GLU A 82 -27.64 -9.74 -20.34
CA GLU A 82 -26.44 -9.02 -19.90
C GLU A 82 -26.65 -8.54 -18.45
N PRO A 83 -25.68 -8.79 -17.55
CA PRO A 83 -25.80 -8.40 -16.15
C PRO A 83 -26.01 -6.89 -16.08
N ALA A 84 -27.04 -6.46 -15.35
CA ALA A 84 -27.32 -5.04 -15.17
C ALA A 84 -26.11 -4.34 -14.54
N GLN A 85 -25.65 -3.24 -15.16
CA GLN A 85 -24.57 -2.41 -14.64
C GLN A 85 -24.95 -1.88 -13.25
N THR A 86 -24.01 -1.94 -12.31
CA THR A 86 -24.20 -1.36 -10.97
C THR A 86 -24.16 0.18 -11.08
N PRO A 87 -24.85 0.93 -10.19
CA PRO A 87 -24.76 2.39 -10.16
C PRO A 87 -23.33 2.93 -10.03
N ASN A 88 -22.40 2.15 -9.47
CA ASN A 88 -21.00 2.52 -9.37
C ASN A 88 -20.29 2.44 -10.73
N GLN A 89 -20.67 1.51 -11.61
CA GLN A 89 -20.05 1.38 -12.93
C GLN A 89 -20.29 2.61 -13.81
N GLU A 90 -21.49 3.18 -13.80
CA GLU A 90 -21.79 4.42 -14.55
C GLU A 90 -20.92 5.59 -14.06
N LEU A 91 -20.70 5.69 -12.75
CA LEU A 91 -19.80 6.69 -12.17
C LEU A 91 -18.35 6.47 -12.62
N VAL A 92 -17.86 5.22 -12.56
CA VAL A 92 -16.51 4.87 -13.00
C VAL A 92 -16.32 5.23 -14.48
N ASP A 93 -17.23 4.80 -15.35
CA ASP A 93 -17.16 5.06 -16.79
C ASP A 93 -17.20 6.58 -17.08
N SER A 94 -18.02 7.33 -16.34
CA SER A 94 -18.11 8.79 -16.44
C SER A 94 -16.80 9.47 -16.05
N VAL A 95 -16.21 9.10 -14.90
CA VAL A 95 -14.94 9.65 -14.44
C VAL A 95 -13.81 9.33 -15.43
N LEU A 96 -13.72 8.07 -15.88
CA LEU A 96 -12.70 7.64 -16.83
C LEU A 96 -12.84 8.35 -18.19
N SER A 97 -14.07 8.53 -18.68
CA SER A 97 -14.34 9.23 -19.95
C SER A 97 -14.08 10.74 -19.88
N SER A 98 -14.08 11.33 -18.68
CA SER A 98 -13.85 12.76 -18.47
C SER A 98 -12.37 13.15 -18.39
N TYR A 99 -11.48 12.15 -18.42
CA TYR A 99 -10.05 12.36 -18.27
C TYR A 99 -9.42 13.10 -19.46
N ASP A 100 -8.57 14.08 -19.15
CA ASP A 100 -7.72 14.77 -20.13
C ASP A 100 -6.33 14.97 -19.52
N GLU A 101 -5.33 14.31 -20.11
CA GLU A 101 -3.92 14.40 -19.69
C GLU A 101 -3.36 15.83 -19.72
N ASN A 102 -4.00 16.74 -20.46
CA ASN A 102 -3.60 18.14 -20.58
C ASN A 102 -4.31 19.05 -19.57
N ASP A 103 -5.32 18.54 -18.87
CA ASP A 103 -6.07 19.27 -17.85
C ASP A 103 -5.84 18.65 -16.48
N SER A 104 -4.99 19.29 -15.68
CA SER A 104 -4.70 18.81 -14.33
C SER A 104 -5.92 18.81 -13.40
N SER A 105 -6.97 19.56 -13.72
CA SER A 105 -8.22 19.50 -12.95
C SER A 105 -8.98 18.19 -13.18
N SER A 106 -8.77 17.51 -14.32
CA SER A 106 -9.41 16.22 -14.60
C SER A 106 -8.98 15.13 -13.61
N PHE A 107 -7.75 15.18 -13.07
CA PHE A 107 -7.29 14.29 -12.00
C PHE A 107 -8.13 14.40 -10.73
N SER A 108 -8.62 15.59 -10.41
CA SER A 108 -9.44 15.79 -9.21
C SER A 108 -10.76 15.03 -9.25
N ASN A 109 -11.25 14.67 -10.45
CA ASN A 109 -12.46 13.86 -10.62
C ASN A 109 -12.27 12.42 -10.16
N VAL A 110 -11.04 11.91 -10.17
CA VAL A 110 -10.73 10.55 -9.69
C VAL A 110 -11.10 10.39 -8.22
N ASN A 111 -10.98 11.45 -7.42
CA ASN A 111 -11.39 11.44 -6.00
C ASN A 111 -12.89 11.17 -5.79
N GLN A 112 -13.73 11.36 -6.81
CA GLN A 112 -15.15 10.99 -6.74
C GLN A 112 -15.33 9.47 -6.59
N LEU A 113 -14.31 8.67 -6.95
CA LEU A 113 -14.30 7.22 -6.84
C LEU A 113 -13.90 6.72 -5.43
N LEU A 114 -13.54 7.59 -4.48
CA LEU A 114 -13.19 7.14 -3.11
C LEU A 114 -14.35 6.47 -2.35
N GLY A 115 -15.57 6.51 -2.88
CA GLY A 115 -16.73 5.79 -2.36
C GLY A 115 -17.03 4.46 -3.05
N THR A 116 -16.21 4.01 -4.00
CA THR A 116 -16.39 2.72 -4.69
C THR A 116 -15.84 1.57 -3.87
N THR A 117 -16.11 0.35 -4.32
CA THR A 117 -15.61 -0.89 -3.70
C THR A 117 -14.37 -1.41 -4.44
N PRO A 118 -13.59 -2.31 -3.82
CA PRO A 118 -12.50 -3.00 -4.51
C PRO A 118 -12.97 -3.75 -5.76
N ALA A 119 -14.15 -4.38 -5.72
CA ALA A 119 -14.75 -5.07 -6.87
C ALA A 119 -14.99 -4.13 -8.07
N ASP A 120 -15.29 -2.86 -7.84
CA ASP A 120 -15.45 -1.87 -8.91
C ASP A 120 -14.10 -1.47 -9.53
N MET A 121 -13.00 -1.54 -8.76
CA MET A 121 -11.67 -1.02 -9.16
C MET A 121 -10.74 -2.08 -9.73
N LEU A 122 -10.83 -3.33 -9.25
CA LEU A 122 -9.98 -4.44 -9.71
C LEU A 122 -10.00 -4.64 -11.23
N PRO A 123 -11.15 -4.56 -11.94
CA PRO A 123 -11.17 -4.66 -13.40
C PRO A 123 -10.33 -3.59 -14.11
N LEU A 124 -10.12 -2.42 -13.50
CA LEU A 124 -9.30 -1.37 -14.10
C LEU A 124 -7.81 -1.74 -14.15
N LEU A 125 -7.34 -2.61 -13.26
CA LEU A 125 -5.97 -3.11 -13.24
C LEU A 125 -5.66 -4.01 -14.45
N GLU A 126 -6.68 -4.68 -14.99
CA GLU A 126 -6.56 -5.55 -16.17
C GLU A 126 -6.60 -4.79 -17.50
N SER A 127 -6.89 -3.48 -17.46
CA SER A 127 -6.92 -2.63 -18.65
C SER A 127 -5.54 -2.52 -19.30
N ASN A 128 -5.51 -2.39 -20.64
CA ASN A 128 -4.29 -2.03 -21.37
C ASN A 128 -4.00 -0.52 -21.34
N ASP A 129 -4.91 0.27 -20.76
CA ASP A 129 -4.79 1.72 -20.63
C ASP A 129 -4.11 2.08 -19.30
N SER A 130 -2.96 2.75 -19.35
CA SER A 130 -2.18 3.11 -18.16
C SER A 130 -2.90 4.10 -17.24
N TYR A 131 -3.79 4.95 -17.76
CA TYR A 131 -4.61 5.82 -16.92
C TYR A 131 -5.66 5.01 -16.13
N HIS A 132 -6.27 3.99 -16.75
CA HIS A 132 -7.18 3.09 -16.03
C HIS A 132 -6.44 2.32 -14.93
N GLN A 133 -5.28 1.73 -15.25
CA GLN A 133 -4.47 0.99 -14.28
C GLN A 133 -4.02 1.89 -13.12
N TRP A 134 -3.56 3.11 -13.42
CA TRP A 134 -3.19 4.09 -12.42
C TRP A 134 -4.38 4.47 -11.53
N THR A 135 -5.55 4.70 -12.13
CA THR A 135 -6.78 5.04 -11.40
C THR A 135 -7.17 3.92 -10.44
N GLY A 136 -7.15 2.66 -10.91
CA GLY A 136 -7.42 1.49 -10.08
C GLY A 136 -6.45 1.41 -8.90
N LEU A 137 -5.15 1.51 -9.14
CA LEU A 137 -4.13 1.48 -8.07
C LEU A 137 -4.30 2.63 -7.06
N TYR A 138 -4.53 3.86 -7.55
CA TYR A 138 -4.72 5.03 -6.72
C TYR A 138 -5.92 4.86 -5.79
N ILE A 139 -7.09 4.48 -6.32
CA ILE A 139 -8.29 4.31 -5.51
C ILE A 139 -8.14 3.13 -4.54
N LEU A 140 -7.62 1.99 -5.00
CA LEU A 140 -7.36 0.84 -4.14
C LEU A 140 -6.44 1.19 -2.97
N SER A 141 -5.37 1.96 -3.19
CA SER A 141 -4.47 2.40 -2.12
C SER A 141 -5.16 3.23 -1.03
N ASN A 142 -6.25 3.94 -1.37
CA ASN A 142 -6.99 4.80 -0.44
C ASN A 142 -8.10 4.05 0.30
N ILE A 143 -8.70 3.01 -0.31
CA ILE A 143 -9.79 2.24 0.30
C ILE A 143 -9.33 0.95 1.00
N ALA A 144 -8.13 0.46 0.68
CA ALA A 144 -7.55 -0.80 1.17
C ALA A 144 -7.57 -0.94 2.70
N TYR A 145 -7.31 0.13 3.45
CA TYR A 145 -7.31 0.09 4.91
C TYR A 145 -8.68 -0.30 5.50
N ASN A 146 -9.77 0.20 4.89
CA ASN A 146 -11.14 -0.02 5.38
C ASN A 146 -11.79 -1.26 4.76
N ALA A 147 -11.12 -1.93 3.83
CA ALA A 147 -11.60 -3.14 3.20
C ALA A 147 -11.67 -4.30 4.20
N THR A 148 -12.61 -5.22 3.98
CA THR A 148 -12.69 -6.47 4.74
C THR A 148 -11.47 -7.35 4.48
N PRO A 149 -11.13 -8.32 5.34
CA PRO A 149 -10.01 -9.23 5.10
C PRO A 149 -10.10 -10.00 3.78
N GLU A 150 -11.32 -10.33 3.32
CA GLU A 150 -11.56 -10.97 2.03
C GLU A 150 -11.23 -10.02 0.88
N GLU A 151 -11.77 -8.80 0.91
CA GLU A 151 -11.45 -7.77 -0.08
C GLU A 151 -9.96 -7.38 -0.08
N GLN A 152 -9.29 -7.34 1.08
CA GLN A 152 -7.85 -7.09 1.15
C GLN A 152 -7.05 -8.18 0.42
N GLU A 153 -7.45 -9.44 0.56
CA GLU A 153 -6.82 -10.54 -0.17
C GLU A 153 -7.04 -10.42 -1.68
N GLU A 154 -8.24 -10.05 -2.12
CA GLU A 154 -8.52 -9.76 -3.54
C GLU A 154 -7.68 -8.59 -4.05
N ILE A 155 -7.55 -7.50 -3.27
CA ILE A 155 -6.69 -6.37 -3.59
C ILE A 155 -5.25 -6.83 -3.74
N LYS A 156 -4.71 -7.60 -2.78
CA LYS A 156 -3.34 -8.13 -2.83
C LYS A 156 -3.08 -8.93 -4.10
N GLN A 157 -4.00 -9.82 -4.45
CA GLN A 157 -3.91 -10.61 -5.67
C GLN A 157 -3.94 -9.73 -6.93
N GLY A 158 -4.85 -8.76 -6.97
CA GLY A 158 -4.99 -7.83 -8.09
C GLY A 158 -3.79 -6.92 -8.31
N ILE A 159 -3.16 -6.42 -7.24
CA ILE A 159 -2.00 -5.52 -7.35
C ILE A 159 -0.66 -6.26 -7.51
N SER A 160 -0.62 -7.57 -7.25
CA SER A 160 0.61 -8.37 -7.30
C SER A 160 1.43 -8.19 -8.59
N PRO A 161 0.85 -8.16 -9.81
CA PRO A 161 1.60 -7.95 -11.04
C PRO A 161 2.33 -6.59 -11.12
N PHE A 162 1.87 -5.59 -10.36
CA PHE A 162 2.45 -4.25 -10.38
C PHE A 162 3.67 -4.10 -9.46
N LEU A 163 3.87 -5.03 -8.52
CA LEU A 163 5.03 -5.04 -7.61
C LEU A 163 6.34 -5.25 -8.38
N GLU A 164 6.28 -6.02 -9.47
CA GLU A 164 7.39 -6.34 -10.37
C GLU A 164 7.33 -5.57 -11.70
N GLY A 165 6.37 -4.65 -11.85
CA GLY A 165 6.14 -3.91 -13.09
C GLY A 165 7.28 -2.95 -13.45
N ASN A 166 7.33 -2.48 -14.70
CA ASN A 166 8.42 -1.59 -15.15
C ASN A 166 8.27 -0.12 -14.71
N LEU A 167 7.06 0.32 -14.34
CA LEU A 167 6.80 1.72 -13.97
C LEU A 167 6.96 1.90 -12.46
N SER A 168 7.94 2.71 -12.04
CA SER A 168 8.24 2.89 -10.61
C SER A 168 7.04 3.47 -9.84
N SER A 169 6.23 4.30 -10.49
CA SER A 169 4.98 4.85 -9.91
C SER A 169 3.95 3.77 -9.57
N PHE A 170 3.83 2.74 -10.41
CA PHE A 170 2.86 1.66 -10.19
C PHE A 170 3.34 0.72 -9.09
N ARG A 171 4.65 0.37 -9.11
CA ARG A 171 5.30 -0.37 -8.03
C ARG A 171 5.12 0.34 -6.69
N LEU A 172 5.28 1.67 -6.67
CA LEU A 172 5.09 2.48 -5.48
C LEU A 172 3.66 2.39 -4.94
N MET A 173 2.65 2.63 -5.77
CA MET A 173 1.26 2.56 -5.32
C MET A 173 0.88 1.17 -4.83
N ALA A 174 1.35 0.11 -5.50
CA ALA A 174 1.13 -1.26 -5.07
C ALA A 174 1.82 -1.53 -3.71
N ALA A 175 3.07 -1.11 -3.54
CA ALA A 175 3.80 -1.24 -2.27
C ALA A 175 3.14 -0.44 -1.13
N VAL A 176 2.70 0.79 -1.39
CA VAL A 176 1.94 1.61 -0.43
C VAL A 176 0.65 0.89 -0.05
N THR A 177 -0.08 0.35 -1.03
CA THR A 177 -1.34 -0.38 -0.78
C THR A 177 -1.10 -1.57 0.16
N LEU A 178 -0.02 -2.35 -0.05
CA LEU A 178 0.37 -3.43 0.86
C LEU A 178 0.58 -2.93 2.30
N VAL A 179 1.40 -1.90 2.49
CA VAL A 179 1.71 -1.37 3.83
C VAL A 179 0.46 -0.78 4.50
N THR A 180 -0.42 -0.13 3.74
CA THR A 180 -1.72 0.37 4.21
C THR A 180 -2.61 -0.74 4.78
N MET A 181 -2.51 -1.97 4.24
CA MET A 181 -3.23 -3.14 4.75
C MET A 181 -2.49 -3.85 5.90
N GLY A 182 -1.39 -3.28 6.39
CA GLY A 182 -0.53 -3.92 7.40
C GLY A 182 0.35 -5.04 6.85
N ASP A 183 0.50 -5.13 5.53
CA ASP A 183 1.40 -6.10 4.90
C ASP A 183 2.82 -5.54 4.82
N LYS A 184 3.72 -6.10 5.63
CA LYS A 184 5.11 -5.67 5.72
C LYS A 184 5.93 -5.98 4.47
N GLU A 185 5.44 -6.83 3.55
CA GLU A 185 6.11 -7.09 2.27
C GLU A 185 6.22 -5.84 1.39
N GLY A 186 5.36 -4.84 1.61
CA GLY A 186 5.49 -3.53 0.92
C GLY A 186 6.73 -2.74 1.34
N ILE A 187 7.26 -2.92 2.56
CA ILE A 187 8.42 -2.16 3.07
C ILE A 187 9.67 -2.32 2.19
N PRO A 188 10.19 -3.54 1.91
CA PRO A 188 11.39 -3.70 1.08
C PRO A 188 11.22 -3.11 -0.34
N MET A 189 9.99 -3.08 -0.87
CA MET A 189 9.71 -2.45 -2.16
C MET A 189 9.79 -0.93 -2.09
N LEU A 190 9.24 -0.32 -1.03
CA LEU A 190 9.42 1.12 -0.79
C LEU A 190 10.89 1.50 -0.61
N ILE A 191 11.68 0.66 0.08
CA ILE A 191 13.14 0.87 0.24
C ILE A 191 13.85 0.83 -1.12
N ASP A 192 13.50 -0.12 -1.99
CA ASP A 192 14.10 -0.18 -3.34
C ASP A 192 13.78 1.08 -4.16
N LEU A 193 12.55 1.59 -4.04
CA LEU A 193 12.07 2.78 -4.75
C LEU A 193 12.73 4.09 -4.28
N LEU A 194 13.44 4.09 -3.16
CA LEU A 194 14.36 5.18 -2.80
C LEU A 194 15.49 5.35 -3.83
N GLY A 195 15.76 4.36 -4.68
CA GLY A 195 16.71 4.48 -5.78
C GLY A 195 16.13 5.08 -7.07
N SER A 196 14.82 5.32 -7.15
CA SER A 196 14.16 5.74 -8.38
C SER A 196 14.40 7.23 -8.67
N ASP A 197 14.79 7.56 -9.90
CA ASP A 197 14.86 8.92 -10.43
C ASP A 197 13.59 9.33 -11.21
N GLU A 198 12.60 8.44 -11.28
CA GLU A 198 11.32 8.67 -11.96
C GLU A 198 10.44 9.65 -11.17
N GLN A 199 9.52 10.28 -11.91
CA GLN A 199 8.43 11.06 -11.34
C GLN A 199 7.18 10.19 -11.21
N MET A 200 6.32 10.53 -10.26
CA MET A 200 4.99 9.98 -10.11
C MET A 200 4.17 10.20 -11.39
N PHE A 201 3.64 9.11 -11.93
CA PHE A 201 2.73 9.13 -13.05
C PHE A 201 1.48 9.91 -12.66
N LEU A 202 1.10 10.90 -13.48
CA LEU A 202 -0.16 11.63 -13.36
C LEU A 202 -0.37 12.37 -12.02
N TRP A 203 0.72 12.89 -11.44
CA TRP A 203 0.69 13.66 -10.20
C TRP A 203 1.02 15.14 -10.46
N GLU A 204 0.21 16.06 -9.94
CA GLU A 204 0.40 17.52 -10.08
C GLU A 204 0.41 18.19 -8.69
N PRO A 205 1.49 18.90 -8.30
CA PRO A 205 2.74 19.10 -9.04
C PRO A 205 3.57 17.81 -9.16
N PRO A 206 4.39 17.62 -10.20
CA PRO A 206 5.23 16.43 -10.34
C PRO A 206 6.04 16.15 -9.08
N MET A 207 5.93 14.91 -8.59
CA MET A 207 6.60 14.46 -7.38
C MET A 207 7.54 13.31 -7.70
N PRO A 208 8.79 13.32 -7.23
CA PRO A 208 9.69 12.18 -7.42
C PRO A 208 9.19 10.93 -6.68
N VAL A 209 9.34 9.75 -7.30
CA VAL A 209 9.00 8.47 -6.67
C VAL A 209 9.78 8.26 -5.37
N CYS A 210 11.07 8.60 -5.32
CA CYS A 210 11.88 8.45 -4.11
C CYS A 210 11.38 9.28 -2.92
N ALA A 211 10.84 10.48 -3.17
CA ALA A 211 10.35 11.36 -2.11
C ALA A 211 9.11 10.74 -1.46
N TYR A 212 8.20 10.23 -2.29
CA TYR A 212 6.96 9.63 -1.84
C TYR A 212 7.18 8.26 -1.17
N ALA A 213 8.12 7.45 -1.69
CA ALA A 213 8.57 6.22 -1.03
C ALA A 213 9.08 6.50 0.39
N ASN A 214 9.94 7.50 0.57
CA ASN A 214 10.46 7.87 1.88
C ASN A 214 9.34 8.38 2.81
N GLU A 215 8.42 9.22 2.31
CA GLU A 215 7.28 9.71 3.10
C GLU A 215 6.49 8.54 3.72
N PHE A 216 6.22 7.50 2.93
CA PHE A 216 5.48 6.33 3.40
C PHE A 216 6.28 5.43 4.34
N LEU A 217 7.58 5.25 4.10
CA LEU A 217 8.46 4.55 5.04
C LEU A 217 8.47 5.24 6.41
N VAL A 218 8.63 6.57 6.43
CA VAL A 218 8.59 7.37 7.67
C VAL A 218 7.23 7.29 8.33
N ARG A 219 6.14 7.45 7.56
CA ARG A 219 4.77 7.41 8.07
C ARG A 219 4.46 6.10 8.78
N TYR A 220 4.82 4.97 8.15
CA TYR A 220 4.42 3.66 8.65
C TYR A 220 5.41 3.04 9.64
N THR A 221 6.68 3.43 9.66
CA THR A 221 7.66 2.83 10.60
C THR A 221 8.08 3.77 11.74
N GLU A 222 7.71 5.05 11.67
CA GLU A 222 8.20 6.14 12.52
C GLU A 222 9.74 6.28 12.55
N LYS A 223 10.45 5.66 11.60
CA LYS A 223 11.88 5.83 11.41
C LYS A 223 12.12 6.91 10.37
N ASP A 224 13.08 7.78 10.65
CA ASP A 224 13.54 8.80 9.72
C ASP A 224 15.07 8.74 9.68
N PHE A 225 15.62 8.50 8.49
CA PHE A 225 17.06 8.47 8.23
C PHE A 225 17.50 9.69 7.42
N GLU A 226 16.74 10.79 7.51
CA GLU A 226 17.01 12.10 6.90
C GLU A 226 17.19 12.02 5.36
N TYR A 227 16.52 11.06 4.72
CA TYR A 227 16.66 10.80 3.29
C TYR A 227 16.32 12.03 2.44
N SER A 228 17.24 12.42 1.57
CA SER A 228 17.04 13.54 0.64
C SER A 228 16.81 13.05 -0.80
N CYS A 229 15.59 13.28 -1.31
CA CYS A 229 15.25 13.05 -2.72
C CYS A 229 15.35 14.37 -3.49
N ALA A 230 16.30 14.47 -4.43
CA ALA A 230 16.36 15.57 -5.37
C ALA A 230 16.63 15.04 -6.79
N PRO A 231 16.16 15.74 -7.84
CA PRO A 231 16.40 15.30 -9.21
C PRO A 231 17.89 15.04 -9.49
N GLY A 232 18.22 13.80 -9.89
CA GLY A 232 19.59 13.37 -10.16
C GLY A 232 20.49 13.20 -8.93
N GLN A 233 19.93 13.24 -7.72
CA GLN A 233 20.63 12.94 -6.47
C GLN A 233 20.02 11.69 -5.84
N PHE A 234 20.90 10.74 -5.52
CA PHE A 234 20.54 9.51 -4.83
C PHE A 234 21.28 9.46 -3.50
N ASP A 235 20.52 9.45 -2.42
CA ASP A 235 21.05 9.32 -1.06
C ASP A 235 21.31 7.85 -0.72
N ALA A 236 22.46 7.36 -1.17
CA ALA A 236 22.88 5.99 -0.96
C ALA A 236 23.05 5.62 0.52
N GLU A 237 23.42 6.60 1.36
CA GLU A 237 23.64 6.38 2.79
C GLU A 237 22.31 6.15 3.51
N ALA A 238 21.32 7.02 3.30
CA ALA A 238 20.00 6.85 3.90
C ALA A 238 19.29 5.58 3.38
N ARG A 239 19.43 5.22 2.09
CA ARG A 239 18.94 3.91 1.60
C ARG A 239 19.61 2.74 2.32
N GLN A 240 20.94 2.79 2.51
CA GLN A 240 21.66 1.72 3.22
C GLN A 240 21.19 1.61 4.69
N GLN A 241 20.88 2.72 5.35
CA GLN A 241 20.31 2.71 6.70
C GLN A 241 18.92 2.06 6.73
N TRP A 242 18.05 2.37 5.75
CA TRP A 242 16.76 1.68 5.58
C TRP A 242 16.91 0.18 5.39
N GLU A 243 17.82 -0.26 4.49
CA GLU A 243 18.10 -1.67 4.25
C GLU A 243 18.64 -2.38 5.51
N ALA A 244 19.56 -1.73 6.24
CA ALA A 244 20.09 -2.25 7.48
C ALA A 244 19.00 -2.42 8.55
N TRP A 245 18.15 -1.39 8.73
CA TRP A 245 17.02 -1.46 9.65
C TRP A 245 16.06 -2.60 9.29
N TRP A 246 15.71 -2.76 8.02
CA TRP A 246 14.83 -3.85 7.59
C TRP A 246 15.46 -5.23 7.83
N ASN A 247 16.74 -5.41 7.51
CA ASN A 247 17.44 -6.67 7.74
C ASN A 247 17.49 -7.06 9.23
N GLU A 248 17.65 -6.08 10.12
CA GLU A 248 17.67 -6.31 11.57
C GLU A 248 16.27 -6.57 12.15
N ASN A 249 15.23 -5.89 11.63
CA ASN A 249 13.93 -5.83 12.29
C ASN A 249 12.82 -6.61 11.58
N SER A 250 12.97 -7.03 10.32
CA SER A 250 11.91 -7.63 9.51
C SER A 250 11.13 -8.77 10.17
N GLN A 251 11.77 -9.59 11.01
CA GLN A 251 11.12 -10.68 11.75
C GLN A 251 10.26 -10.21 12.92
N GLN A 252 10.61 -9.06 13.52
CA GLN A 252 9.97 -8.45 14.69
C GLN A 252 8.96 -7.37 14.30
N VAL A 253 8.95 -6.93 13.03
CA VAL A 253 7.96 -5.96 12.54
C VAL A 253 6.57 -6.59 12.50
N THR A 254 5.64 -5.99 13.24
CA THR A 254 4.21 -6.31 13.28
C THR A 254 3.38 -5.05 13.01
N TRP A 255 2.16 -5.23 12.50
CA TRP A 255 1.21 -4.14 12.29
C TRP A 255 0.45 -3.85 13.58
N ASP A 256 0.52 -2.61 14.05
CA ASP A 256 -0.34 -2.09 15.12
C ASP A 256 -1.58 -1.40 14.52
N PRO A 257 -2.77 -2.01 14.62
CA PRO A 257 -4.00 -1.45 14.08
C PRO A 257 -4.51 -0.22 14.85
N VAL A 258 -3.97 0.09 16.03
CA VAL A 258 -4.37 1.26 16.80
C VAL A 258 -3.64 2.52 16.32
N SER A 259 -2.33 2.39 16.07
CA SER A 259 -1.51 3.49 15.57
C SER A 259 -1.38 3.54 14.05
N GLU A 260 -1.90 2.51 13.35
CA GLU A 260 -1.83 2.34 11.90
C GLU A 260 -0.39 2.34 11.39
N LYS A 261 0.48 1.64 12.13
CA LYS A 261 1.94 1.63 11.94
C LYS A 261 2.54 0.25 12.10
N MET A 262 3.70 0.09 11.49
CA MET A 262 4.62 -1.02 11.64
C MET A 262 5.51 -0.76 12.86
N VAL A 263 5.36 -1.59 13.90
CA VAL A 263 6.14 -1.50 15.13
C VAL A 263 7.10 -2.68 15.24
N VAL A 264 8.24 -2.47 15.90
CA VAL A 264 9.19 -3.54 16.22
C VAL A 264 8.91 -3.99 17.65
N GLU A 265 8.57 -5.27 17.82
CA GLU A 265 8.35 -5.91 19.13
C GLU A 265 9.64 -6.37 19.84
#